data_AF-A0A662YQB6-F1
#
_entry.id   AF-A0A662YQB6-F1
#
_cell.length_a   1.000
_cell.length_b   1.000
_cell.length_c   1.000
_cell.angle_alpha   90.00
_cell.angle_beta   90.00
_cell.angle_gamma   90.00
#
_symmetry.space_group_name_H-M   'P 1'
#
loop_
_entity.id
_entity.type
_entity.pdbx_description
1 polymer ?
#
loop_
_entity_poly.entity_id
_entity_poly.type
_entity_poly.pdbx_seq_one_letter_code
_entity_poly.pdbx_strand_id
1 'polypeptide(L)'
;MVGGNWQQTQGLLKQIDAGGDEFIAGVNMNGNTYCLNRDPTMTVHSTDPIPWNLLPGALKYYSCGPYSCWGVNSADQIYVMKGVTPSSCMGSNTWQNIPGALSMIEVSTDGSVYGVNDAGNVYRRDGTTASNPAGTVWIQLNISGKSKHVSYDLGVLWVIRQDNSIQACHQTPQNKKK
;
A
#
# COMPACT_ATOMS: atom_id res chain seq x y z
N MET A 1 -5.15 16.59 -7.41
CA MET A 1 -4.87 17.83 -8.17
C MET A 1 -6.13 18.26 -8.87
N VAL A 2 -6.42 19.55 -8.92
CA VAL A 2 -7.57 20.10 -9.67
C VAL A 2 -7.03 21.11 -10.67
N GLY A 3 -7.28 20.87 -11.96
CA GLY A 3 -6.77 21.75 -13.03
C GLY A 3 -5.24 21.91 -13.03
N GLY A 4 -4.50 20.83 -12.75
CA GLY A 4 -3.02 20.83 -12.71
C GLY A 4 -2.40 21.44 -11.45
N ASN A 5 -3.20 21.92 -10.50
CA ASN A 5 -2.70 22.51 -9.26
C ASN A 5 -2.93 21.60 -8.05
N TRP A 6 -1.97 21.60 -7.13
CA TRP A 6 -2.15 21.05 -5.80
C TRP A 6 -3.16 21.91 -5.05
N GLN A 7 -4.21 21.26 -4.54
CA GLN A 7 -5.16 21.89 -3.63
C GLN A 7 -5.08 21.16 -2.30
N GLN A 8 -4.94 21.91 -1.22
CA GLN A 8 -5.01 21.36 0.12
C GLN A 8 -6.47 21.02 0.44
N THR A 9 -6.66 19.89 1.11
CA THR A 9 -7.97 19.44 1.57
C THR A 9 -7.95 19.21 3.08
N GLN A 10 -9.11 19.09 3.71
CA GLN A 10 -9.21 18.86 5.15
C GLN A 10 -8.70 17.45 5.54
N GLY A 11 -7.80 17.39 6.52
CA GLY A 11 -7.26 16.14 7.06
C GLY A 11 -5.80 16.30 7.45
N LEU A 12 -5.32 15.41 8.32
CA LEU A 12 -3.92 15.38 8.79
C LEU A 12 -3.40 13.95 8.67
N LEU A 13 -2.63 13.68 7.63
CA LEU A 13 -1.98 12.39 7.40
C LEU A 13 -0.46 12.58 7.37
N LYS A 14 0.28 11.60 7.90
CA LYS A 14 1.74 11.51 7.74
C LYS A 14 2.13 10.71 6.50
N GLN A 15 1.24 9.83 6.03
CA GLN A 15 1.39 9.04 4.82
C GLN A 15 0.02 8.84 4.19
N ILE A 16 -0.03 8.89 2.86
CA ILE A 16 -1.22 8.69 2.04
C ILE A 16 -0.85 7.80 0.85
N ASP A 17 -1.79 6.98 0.41
CA ASP A 17 -1.69 6.14 -0.77
C ASP A 17 -2.95 6.28 -1.64
N ALA A 18 -2.74 6.16 -2.95
CA ALA A 18 -3.77 6.31 -3.98
C ALA A 18 -3.74 5.14 -4.98
N GLY A 19 -3.27 3.95 -4.56
CA GLY A 19 -3.26 2.74 -5.38
C GLY A 19 -4.60 1.99 -5.39
N GLY A 20 -5.54 2.37 -4.52
CA GLY A 20 -6.90 1.81 -4.50
C GLY A 20 -7.66 2.08 -5.81
N ASP A 21 -8.71 1.30 -6.06
CA ASP A 21 -9.63 1.48 -7.20
C ASP A 21 -10.47 2.76 -7.00
N GLU A 22 -9.85 3.89 -7.30
CA GLU A 22 -10.35 5.26 -7.16
C GLU A 22 -10.72 5.68 -5.72
N PHE A 23 -10.26 4.93 -4.71
CA PHE A 23 -10.37 5.30 -3.30
C PHE A 23 -8.97 5.55 -2.73
N ILE A 24 -8.88 6.39 -1.68
CA ILE A 24 -7.60 6.76 -1.06
C ILE A 24 -7.51 6.25 0.38
N ALA A 25 -6.30 6.05 0.84
CA ALA A 25 -6.02 5.53 2.17
C ALA A 25 -4.81 6.21 2.79
N GLY A 26 -4.69 6.19 4.12
CA GLY A 26 -3.52 6.74 4.77
C GLY A 26 -3.56 6.64 6.29
N VAL A 27 -2.50 7.15 6.91
CA VAL A 27 -2.34 7.12 8.36
C VAL A 27 -1.91 8.48 8.89
N ASN A 28 -2.39 8.85 10.08
CA ASN A 28 -1.99 10.08 10.76
C ASN A 28 -0.76 9.88 11.68
N MET A 29 -0.31 10.97 12.32
CA MET A 29 0.85 10.94 13.23
C MET A 29 0.65 10.02 14.44
N ASN A 30 -0.58 9.86 14.91
CA ASN A 30 -0.95 8.98 16.03
C ASN A 30 -1.14 7.51 15.61
N GLY A 31 -0.98 7.21 14.32
CA GLY A 31 -1.18 5.88 13.76
C GLY A 31 -2.64 5.52 13.47
N ASN A 32 -3.58 6.47 13.60
CA ASN A 32 -4.96 6.22 13.17
C ASN A 32 -4.99 6.05 11.66
N THR A 33 -5.70 5.02 11.20
CA THR A 33 -5.75 4.62 9.79
C THR A 33 -7.08 5.07 9.20
N TYR A 34 -7.03 5.73 8.05
CA TYR A 34 -8.20 6.26 7.39
C TYR A 34 -8.29 5.77 5.95
N CYS A 35 -9.51 5.72 5.44
CA CYS A 35 -9.78 5.59 4.01
C CYS A 35 -10.93 6.50 3.60
N LEU A 36 -10.96 6.86 2.32
CA LEU A 36 -12.02 7.66 1.71
C LEU A 36 -12.51 6.94 0.47
N ASN A 37 -13.82 6.68 0.40
CA ASN A 37 -14.46 6.03 -0.75
C ASN A 37 -14.30 6.85 -2.03
N ARG A 38 -14.57 6.21 -3.16
CA ARG A 38 -14.50 6.80 -4.51
C ARG A 38 -15.31 8.08 -4.67
N ASP A 39 -16.60 8.03 -4.33
CA ASP A 39 -17.51 9.15 -4.59
C ASP A 39 -16.99 10.49 -4.03
N PRO A 40 -16.62 10.59 -2.74
CA PRO A 40 -16.02 11.81 -2.22
C PRO A 40 -14.61 12.08 -2.78
N THR A 41 -13.81 11.06 -3.11
CA THR A 41 -12.49 11.27 -3.73
C THR A 41 -12.58 12.00 -5.08
N MET A 42 -13.64 11.73 -5.84
CA MET A 42 -13.82 12.25 -7.20
C MET A 42 -14.64 13.54 -7.29
N THR A 43 -15.40 13.89 -6.24
CA THR A 43 -16.38 14.98 -6.28
C THR A 43 -16.13 16.10 -5.27
N VAL A 44 -15.33 15.87 -4.23
CA VAL A 44 -15.09 16.85 -3.17
C VAL A 44 -14.31 18.05 -3.69
N HIS A 45 -14.84 19.25 -3.43
CA HIS A 45 -14.11 20.50 -3.59
C HIS A 45 -13.28 20.81 -2.34
N SER A 46 -12.22 21.60 -2.48
CA SER A 46 -11.24 21.85 -1.39
C SER A 46 -11.84 22.42 -0.08
N THR A 47 -13.04 22.98 -0.13
CA THR A 47 -13.75 23.56 1.02
C THR A 47 -14.69 22.59 1.74
N ASP A 48 -15.04 21.45 1.14
CA ASP A 48 -16.04 20.56 1.72
C ASP A 48 -15.44 19.69 2.83
N PRO A 49 -16.20 19.35 3.88
CA PRO A 49 -15.77 18.35 4.86
C PRO A 49 -15.52 17.01 4.17
N ILE A 50 -14.35 16.42 4.40
CA ILE A 50 -14.01 15.11 3.82
C ILE A 50 -14.53 14.00 4.74
N PRO A 51 -15.40 13.09 4.24
CA PRO A 51 -15.95 11.98 5.03
C PRO A 51 -14.95 10.84 5.16
N TRP A 52 -13.84 11.08 5.85
CA TRP A 52 -12.85 10.05 6.17
C TRP A 52 -13.45 8.95 7.05
N ASN A 53 -13.27 7.70 6.64
CA ASN A 53 -13.62 6.54 7.45
C ASN A 53 -12.42 6.14 8.31
N LEU A 54 -12.61 6.05 9.63
CA LEU A 54 -11.61 5.54 10.56
C LEU A 54 -11.66 4.01 10.62
N LEU A 55 -10.53 3.35 10.35
CA LEU A 55 -10.38 1.90 10.50
C LEU A 55 -9.87 1.57 11.93
N PRO A 56 -10.22 0.39 12.48
CA PRO A 56 -9.73 -0.03 13.80
C PRO A 56 -8.21 -0.24 13.80
N GLY A 57 -7.59 -0.21 14.98
CA GLY A 57 -6.16 -0.46 15.13
C GLY A 57 -5.27 0.74 14.80
N ALA A 58 -3.96 0.50 14.74
CA ALA A 58 -2.96 1.54 14.50
C ALA A 58 -1.86 1.06 13.55
N LEU A 59 -1.60 1.85 12.51
CA LEU A 59 -0.60 1.58 11.48
C LEU A 59 0.35 2.76 11.31
N LYS A 60 1.58 2.50 10.87
CA LYS A 60 2.54 3.54 10.47
C LYS A 60 2.62 3.74 8.96
N TYR A 61 2.13 2.78 8.18
CA TYR A 61 2.09 2.80 6.72
C TYR A 61 0.89 1.99 6.24
N TYR A 62 0.16 2.50 5.25
CA TYR A 62 -1.02 1.84 4.68
C TYR A 62 -1.11 2.10 3.17
N SER A 63 -1.19 1.04 2.38
CA SER A 63 -1.20 1.07 0.92
C SER A 63 -2.31 0.15 0.39
N CYS A 64 -2.97 0.55 -0.68
CA CYS A 64 -4.16 -0.10 -1.21
C CYS A 64 -3.98 -0.47 -2.68
N GLY A 65 -4.63 -1.55 -3.08
CA GLY A 65 -4.74 -1.96 -4.48
C GLY A 65 -6.18 -2.28 -4.84
N PRO A 66 -6.41 -3.09 -5.89
CA PRO A 66 -7.76 -3.30 -6.46
C PRO A 66 -8.73 -4.05 -5.54
N TYR A 67 -8.26 -4.94 -4.67
CA TYR A 67 -9.13 -5.83 -3.86
C TYR A 67 -8.67 -6.04 -2.41
N SER A 68 -7.53 -5.45 -2.03
CA SER A 68 -7.06 -5.43 -0.65
C SER A 68 -6.18 -4.23 -0.38
N CYS A 69 -6.06 -3.91 0.90
CA CYS A 69 -5.06 -2.97 1.38
C CYS A 69 -4.16 -3.65 2.39
N TRP A 70 -2.90 -3.24 2.42
CA TRP A 70 -1.87 -3.79 3.28
C TRP A 70 -1.25 -2.67 4.11
N GLY A 71 -0.88 -2.99 5.34
CA GLY A 71 -0.25 -2.03 6.22
C GLY A 71 0.68 -2.68 7.23
N VAL A 72 1.53 -1.83 7.80
CA VAL A 72 2.45 -2.23 8.88
C VAL A 72 2.28 -1.31 10.07
N ASN A 73 2.39 -1.87 11.28
CA ASN A 73 2.31 -1.09 12.52
C ASN A 73 3.70 -0.63 13.00
N SER A 74 3.76 0.04 14.17
CA SER A 74 5.01 0.53 14.75
C SER A 74 6.00 -0.57 15.15
N ALA A 75 5.54 -1.80 15.33
CA ALA A 75 6.34 -2.98 15.62
C ALA A 75 6.67 -3.81 14.37
N ASP A 76 6.51 -3.22 13.17
CA ASP A 76 6.74 -3.84 11.86
C ASP A 76 5.82 -5.04 11.55
N GLN A 77 4.78 -5.28 12.36
CA GLN A 77 3.83 -6.36 12.12
C GLN A 77 2.96 -6.02 10.91
N ILE A 78 2.73 -7.03 10.06
CA ILE A 78 2.07 -6.87 8.77
C ILE A 78 0.59 -7.25 8.89
N TYR A 79 -0.28 -6.46 8.27
CA TYR A 79 -1.72 -6.70 8.24
C TYR A 79 -2.28 -6.50 6.84
N VAL A 80 -3.33 -7.27 6.52
CA VAL A 80 -4.13 -7.11 5.31
C VAL A 80 -5.60 -6.84 5.68
N MET A 81 -6.20 -5.84 5.02
CA MET A 81 -7.64 -5.60 4.97
C MET A 81 -8.18 -6.21 3.66
N LYS A 82 -9.18 -7.08 3.78
CA LYS A 82 -9.77 -7.79 2.63
C LYS A 82 -11.12 -7.16 2.26
N GLY A 83 -11.57 -7.43 1.04
CA GLY A 83 -12.91 -7.06 0.59
C GLY A 83 -13.11 -5.56 0.44
N VAL A 84 -12.02 -4.80 0.29
CA VAL A 84 -12.09 -3.37 -0.04
C VAL A 84 -12.65 -3.22 -1.45
N THR A 85 -13.50 -2.21 -1.62
CA THR A 85 -14.09 -1.84 -2.91
C THR A 85 -14.10 -0.32 -3.04
N PRO A 86 -14.34 0.24 -4.24
CA PRO A 86 -14.43 1.69 -4.41
C PRO A 86 -15.45 2.37 -3.48
N SER A 87 -16.58 1.71 -3.18
CA SER A 87 -17.64 2.23 -2.31
C SER A 87 -17.56 1.74 -0.86
N SER A 88 -16.63 0.84 -0.56
CA SER A 88 -16.39 0.29 0.79
C SER A 88 -14.89 0.13 1.04
N CYS A 89 -14.19 1.25 1.18
CA CYS A 89 -12.75 1.28 1.42
C CYS A 89 -12.35 0.64 2.77
N MET A 90 -13.29 0.51 3.71
CA MET A 90 -13.07 -0.18 4.98
C MET A 90 -13.02 -1.70 4.85
N GLY A 91 -13.44 -2.25 3.71
CA GLY A 91 -13.47 -3.67 3.43
C GLY A 91 -14.22 -4.49 4.48
N SER A 92 -13.63 -5.59 4.94
CA SER A 92 -14.17 -6.44 6.01
C SER A 92 -14.12 -5.81 7.40
N ASN A 93 -13.51 -4.62 7.55
CA ASN A 93 -13.30 -3.92 8.79
C ASN A 93 -12.61 -4.77 9.89
N THR A 94 -11.84 -5.78 9.47
CA THR A 94 -11.16 -6.74 10.35
C THR A 94 -9.82 -7.06 9.74
N TRP A 95 -8.74 -6.71 10.43
CA TRP A 95 -7.38 -6.98 9.99
C TRP A 95 -7.04 -8.45 10.15
N GLN A 96 -6.43 -9.04 9.11
CA GLN A 96 -5.70 -10.31 9.24
C GLN A 96 -4.21 -10.01 9.43
N ASN A 97 -3.61 -10.53 10.51
CA ASN A 97 -2.16 -10.52 10.65
C ASN A 97 -1.50 -11.49 9.66
N ILE A 98 -0.42 -11.05 9.02
CA ILE A 98 0.39 -11.84 8.11
C ILE A 98 1.77 -12.02 8.73
N PRO A 99 2.25 -13.26 8.94
CA PRO A 99 3.57 -13.49 9.51
C PRO A 99 4.69 -12.81 8.71
N GLY A 100 5.62 -12.20 9.45
CA GLY A 100 6.74 -11.43 8.90
C GLY A 100 6.87 -10.07 9.59
N ALA A 101 7.91 -9.32 9.20
CA ALA A 101 8.14 -7.97 9.67
C ALA A 101 8.61 -7.08 8.51
N LEU A 102 7.92 -5.96 8.28
CA LEU A 102 8.23 -4.96 7.26
C LEU A 102 8.09 -3.55 7.83
N SER A 103 8.97 -2.64 7.40
CA SER A 103 8.94 -1.24 7.79
C SER A 103 8.07 -0.38 6.86
N MET A 104 7.85 -0.84 5.63
CA MET A 104 6.87 -0.28 4.69
C MET A 104 6.39 -1.35 3.70
N ILE A 105 5.22 -1.12 3.10
CA ILE A 105 4.56 -2.07 2.18
C ILE A 105 3.76 -1.31 1.12
N GLU A 106 3.83 -1.76 -0.12
CA GLU A 106 3.07 -1.23 -1.26
C GLU A 106 2.25 -2.31 -1.94
N VAL A 107 1.08 -1.92 -2.43
CA VAL A 107 0.19 -2.73 -3.27
C VAL A 107 0.08 -2.08 -4.64
N SER A 108 0.28 -2.86 -5.70
CA SER A 108 0.22 -2.43 -7.08
C SER A 108 -1.19 -2.55 -7.66
N THR A 109 -1.42 -1.88 -8.80
CA THR A 109 -2.67 -1.94 -9.58
C THR A 109 -3.01 -3.35 -10.06
N ASP A 110 -2.01 -4.22 -10.25
CA ASP A 110 -2.18 -5.65 -10.58
C ASP A 110 -2.35 -6.56 -9.35
N GLY A 111 -2.38 -5.99 -8.14
CA GLY A 111 -2.49 -6.74 -6.88
C GLY A 111 -1.19 -7.35 -6.38
N SER A 112 -0.05 -7.06 -7.02
CA SER A 112 1.27 -7.42 -6.50
C SER A 112 1.58 -6.65 -5.22
N VAL A 113 2.24 -7.31 -4.25
CA VAL A 113 2.59 -6.69 -2.96
C VAL A 113 4.10 -6.80 -2.73
N TYR A 114 4.71 -5.67 -2.41
CA TYR A 114 6.14 -5.58 -2.09
C TYR A 114 6.36 -4.79 -0.81
N GLY A 115 7.48 -5.01 -0.15
CA GLY A 115 7.85 -4.20 1.00
C GLY A 115 9.31 -4.33 1.36
N VAL A 116 9.75 -3.46 2.27
CA VAL A 116 11.11 -3.42 2.80
C VAL A 116 11.05 -3.62 4.31
N ASN A 117 11.93 -4.45 4.86
CA ASN A 117 12.10 -4.58 6.31
C ASN A 117 13.14 -3.59 6.86
N ASP A 118 13.28 -3.53 8.19
CA ASP A 118 14.19 -2.60 8.86
C ASP A 118 15.67 -2.83 8.49
N ALA A 119 16.02 -4.07 8.13
CA ALA A 119 17.35 -4.44 7.64
C ALA A 119 17.60 -4.05 6.16
N GLY A 120 16.65 -3.39 5.50
CA GLY A 120 16.72 -2.95 4.11
C GLY A 120 16.58 -4.07 3.07
N ASN A 121 16.07 -5.24 3.45
CA ASN A 121 15.81 -6.35 2.54
C ASN A 121 14.42 -6.17 1.89
N VAL A 122 14.33 -6.46 0.59
CA VAL A 122 13.09 -6.35 -0.19
C VAL A 122 12.39 -7.71 -0.28
N TYR A 123 11.07 -7.71 -0.10
CA TYR A 123 10.23 -8.90 -0.19
C TYR A 123 9.07 -8.69 -1.16
N ARG A 124 8.68 -9.76 -1.85
CA ARG A 124 7.44 -9.87 -2.63
C ARG A 124 6.50 -10.86 -1.95
N ARG A 125 5.20 -10.56 -1.87
CA ARG A 125 4.19 -11.55 -1.49
C ARG A 125 3.78 -12.36 -2.70
N ASP A 126 3.93 -13.67 -2.65
CA ASP A 126 3.50 -14.58 -3.72
C ASP A 126 2.06 -15.06 -3.49
N GLY A 127 1.37 -15.41 -4.57
CA GLY A 127 0.02 -15.98 -4.54
C GLY A 127 -1.11 -15.01 -4.19
N THR A 128 -0.86 -13.68 -4.25
CA THR A 128 -1.91 -12.68 -4.06
C THR A 128 -2.85 -12.70 -5.26
N THR A 129 -4.15 -12.84 -5.00
CA THR A 129 -5.21 -12.77 -6.01
C THR A 129 -6.47 -12.16 -5.39
N ALA A 130 -7.48 -11.81 -6.20
CA ALA A 130 -8.77 -11.35 -5.68
C ALA A 130 -9.46 -12.40 -4.77
N SER A 131 -9.29 -13.70 -5.07
CA SER A 131 -9.83 -14.79 -4.26
C SER A 131 -8.93 -15.18 -3.08
N ASN A 132 -7.64 -14.86 -3.14
CA ASN A 132 -6.69 -15.01 -2.05
C ASN A 132 -5.89 -13.71 -1.77
N PRO A 133 -6.52 -12.68 -1.19
CA PRO A 133 -5.85 -11.39 -1.02
C PRO A 133 -4.67 -11.41 -0.04
N ALA A 134 -4.59 -12.43 0.83
CA ALA A 134 -3.50 -12.60 1.80
C ALA A 134 -2.23 -13.20 1.19
N GLY A 135 -2.30 -13.72 -0.04
CA GLY A 135 -1.21 -14.48 -0.64
C GLY A 135 -0.83 -15.73 0.16
N THR A 136 0.33 -16.28 -0.13
CA THR A 136 0.81 -17.55 0.46
C THR A 136 2.11 -17.35 1.22
N VAL A 137 3.14 -16.81 0.56
CA VAL A 137 4.51 -16.78 1.09
C VAL A 137 5.24 -15.48 0.73
N TRP A 138 6.19 -15.09 1.57
CA TRP A 138 7.13 -14.01 1.27
C TRP A 138 8.35 -14.56 0.54
N ILE A 139 8.72 -13.94 -0.57
CA ILE A 139 9.94 -14.23 -1.32
C ILE A 139 10.88 -13.04 -1.17
N GLN A 140 12.06 -13.26 -0.59
CA GLN A 140 13.10 -12.24 -0.55
C GLN A 140 13.70 -12.04 -1.93
N LEU A 141 13.84 -10.79 -2.35
CA LEU A 141 14.47 -10.43 -3.61
C LEU A 141 15.94 -10.07 -3.38
N ASN A 142 16.79 -10.50 -4.32
CA ASN A 142 18.20 -10.15 -4.33
C ASN A 142 18.39 -8.80 -5.02
N ILE A 143 18.19 -7.72 -4.25
CA ILE A 143 18.48 -6.34 -4.68
C ILE A 143 19.89 -5.96 -4.25
N SER A 144 20.62 -5.27 -5.12
CA SER A 144 21.97 -4.80 -4.81
C SER A 144 21.93 -3.68 -3.77
N GLY A 145 22.65 -3.87 -2.66
CA GLY A 145 22.66 -2.94 -1.55
C GLY A 145 21.41 -3.02 -0.66
N LYS A 146 21.24 -2.04 0.22
CA LYS A 146 20.13 -1.96 1.16
C LYS A 146 19.08 -0.97 0.69
N SER A 147 17.83 -1.38 0.77
CA SER A 147 16.67 -0.61 0.32
C SER A 147 16.07 0.20 1.47
N LYS A 148 15.49 1.35 1.14
CA LYS A 148 14.74 2.23 2.05
C LYS A 148 13.25 2.21 1.74
N HIS A 149 12.89 2.12 0.46
CA HIS A 149 11.50 2.16 -0.01
C HIS A 149 11.39 1.44 -1.36
N VAL A 150 10.21 0.88 -1.65
CA VAL A 150 9.89 0.27 -2.94
C VAL A 150 8.48 0.65 -3.39
N SER A 151 8.27 0.69 -4.70
CA SER A 151 6.95 0.68 -5.32
C SER A 151 7.02 -0.16 -6.59
N TYR A 152 5.90 -0.73 -7.03
CA TYR A 152 5.85 -1.57 -8.22
C TYR A 152 4.62 -1.19 -9.05
N ASP A 153 4.81 -1.06 -10.35
CA ASP A 153 3.71 -0.87 -11.29
C ASP A 153 4.12 -1.38 -12.68
N LEU A 154 3.16 -1.95 -13.41
CA LEU A 154 3.29 -2.38 -14.81
C LEU A 154 4.60 -3.14 -15.15
N GLY A 155 5.03 -4.05 -14.27
CA GLY A 155 6.21 -4.90 -14.51
C GLY A 155 7.55 -4.30 -14.07
N VAL A 156 7.55 -3.11 -13.48
CA VAL A 156 8.75 -2.41 -13.02
C VAL A 156 8.71 -2.25 -11.50
N LEU A 157 9.71 -2.81 -10.82
CA LEU A 157 9.96 -2.54 -9.40
C LEU A 157 10.90 -1.34 -9.29
N TRP A 158 10.44 -0.27 -8.67
CA TRP A 158 11.22 0.90 -8.31
C TRP A 158 11.73 0.77 -6.88
N VAL A 159 13.02 1.04 -6.68
CA VAL A 159 13.69 0.93 -5.38
C VAL A 159 14.42 2.23 -5.08
N ILE A 160 14.17 2.80 -3.90
CA ILE A 160 15.04 3.82 -3.31
C ILE A 160 15.98 3.11 -2.34
N ARG A 161 17.28 3.22 -2.57
CA ARG A 161 18.31 2.63 -1.71
C ARG A 161 18.61 3.53 -0.51
N GLN A 162 19.30 2.99 0.50
CA GLN A 162 19.68 3.75 1.70
C GLN A 162 20.65 4.91 1.40
N ASP A 163 21.40 4.84 0.30
CA ASP A 163 22.24 5.93 -0.22
C ASP A 163 21.44 6.98 -1.04
N ASN A 164 20.11 6.88 -1.06
CA ASN A 164 19.14 7.69 -1.82
C ASN A 164 19.22 7.56 -3.35
N SER A 165 20.01 6.62 -3.87
CA SER A 165 19.96 6.32 -5.30
C SER A 165 18.71 5.52 -5.67
N ILE A 166 18.27 5.66 -6.92
CA ILE A 166 17.07 5.03 -7.47
C ILE A 166 17.49 3.89 -8.40
N GLN A 167 16.83 2.75 -8.28
CA GLN A 167 17.01 1.60 -9.17
C GLN A 167 15.66 1.15 -9.73
N ALA A 168 15.62 0.88 -11.03
CA ALA A 168 14.49 0.23 -11.70
C ALA A 168 14.87 -1.23 -12.01
N CYS A 169 14.00 -2.16 -11.61
CA CYS A 169 14.18 -3.60 -11.80
C CYS A 169 13.03 -4.13 -12.64
N HIS A 170 13.34 -4.61 -13.85
CA HIS A 170 12.36 -5.27 -14.71
C HIS A 170 12.28 -6.75 -14.33
N GLN A 171 11.07 -7.27 -14.14
CA GLN A 171 10.93 -8.72 -14.01
C GLN A 171 11.26 -9.36 -15.35
N THR A 172 12.26 -10.24 -15.37
CA THR A 172 12.43 -11.16 -16.48
C THR A 172 11.22 -12.08 -16.53
N PRO A 173 10.63 -12.34 -17.72
CA PRO A 173 9.53 -13.28 -17.83
C PRO A 173 9.92 -14.61 -17.18
N GLN A 174 9.22 -15.00 -16.12
CA GLN A 174 9.35 -16.37 -15.64
C GLN A 174 8.80 -17.26 -16.75
N ASN A 175 9.68 -18.03 -17.39
CA ASN A 175 9.27 -19.14 -18.25
C ASN A 175 8.36 -20.03 -17.41
N LYS A 176 7.04 -19.92 -17.64
CA LYS A 176 6.06 -20.87 -17.12
C LYS A 176 6.47 -22.23 -17.67
N LYS A 177 7.17 -23.03 -16.86
CA LYS A 177 7.39 -24.43 -17.19
C LYS A 177 5.99 -25.05 -17.31
N LYS A 178 5.71 -25.55 -18.51
CA LYS A 178 4.52 -26.31 -18.86
C LYS A 178 4.35 -27.51 -17.93
#